data_AF-A0A2S0L9F2-F1
#
_entry.id   AF-A0A2S0L9F2-F1
#
_cell.length_a   1.000
_cell.length_b   1.000
_cell.length_c   1.000
_cell.angle_alpha   90.00
_cell.angle_beta   90.00
_cell.angle_gamma   90.00
#
_symmetry.space_group_name_H-M   'P 1'
#
loop_
_entity.id
_entity.type
_entity.pdbx_description
1 polymer ?
#
loop_
_entity_poly.entity_id
_entity_poly.type
_entity_poly.pdbx_seq_one_letter_code
_entity_poly.pdbx_strand_id
1 'polypeptide(L)'
;METHFFNQIAQLAIQGKLHLVITQEANSQLVVSVLLENEQCSDPAKHLLPPLVLRGTAEELDAGFFQSITQPLEETSSLFVNMEQYIEAQKQAQRQSAMEKEKAEKQQKKYDEAMKKVADLEAQGKYREAWSKLPPPDEFPNYADKIRKKRSELSTHFAPTLFEE
;
A
#
# COMPACT_ATOMS: atom_id res chain seq x y z
N MET A 1 35.18 -13.34 34.82
CA MET A 1 33.88 -13.82 34.31
C MET A 1 33.70 -13.20 32.95
N GLU A 2 33.51 -13.99 31.90
CA GLU A 2 33.25 -13.45 30.55
C GLU A 2 31.83 -12.89 30.52
N THR A 3 31.69 -11.60 30.23
CA THR A 3 30.39 -10.94 30.03
C THR A 3 29.98 -11.12 28.58
N HIS A 4 28.87 -11.83 28.34
CA HIS A 4 28.36 -12.14 27.00
C HIS A 4 27.57 -10.97 26.37
N PHE A 5 28.10 -9.76 26.46
CA PHE A 5 27.43 -8.53 26.00
C PHE A 5 26.98 -8.62 24.54
N PHE A 6 27.90 -8.93 23.62
CA PHE A 6 27.59 -8.98 22.19
C PHE A 6 26.69 -10.16 21.82
N ASN A 7 26.75 -11.27 22.56
CA ASN A 7 25.86 -12.41 22.34
C ASN A 7 24.42 -12.06 22.71
N GLN A 8 24.21 -11.30 23.79
CA GLN A 8 22.88 -10.84 24.18
C GLN A 8 22.32 -9.85 23.16
N ILE A 9 23.14 -8.92 22.65
CA ILE A 9 22.72 -8.03 21.55
C ILE A 9 22.34 -8.83 20.29
N ALA A 10 23.09 -9.87 19.96
CA ALA A 10 22.79 -10.72 18.80
C ALA A 10 21.47 -11.51 18.97
N GLN A 11 21.12 -11.90 20.20
CA GLN A 11 19.86 -12.59 20.50
C GLN A 11 18.62 -11.72 20.33
N LEU A 12 18.75 -10.39 20.51
CA LEU A 12 17.65 -9.44 20.32
C LEU A 12 17.20 -9.31 18.85
N ALA A 13 17.97 -9.85 17.89
CA ALA A 13 17.64 -9.89 16.46
C ALA A 13 17.21 -8.52 15.90
N ILE A 14 17.82 -7.45 16.41
CA ILE A 14 17.46 -6.07 16.09
C ILE A 14 17.75 -5.76 14.62
N GLN A 15 16.80 -5.16 13.93
CA GLN A 15 16.96 -4.68 12.56
C GLN A 15 17.26 -3.19 12.56
N GLY A 16 18.54 -2.82 12.41
CA GLY A 16 18.97 -1.43 12.34
C GLY A 16 20.37 -1.18 12.91
N LYS A 17 20.67 0.09 13.18
CA LYS A 17 21.87 0.58 13.84
C LYS A 17 21.54 0.88 15.30
N LEU A 18 22.24 0.22 16.22
CA LEU A 18 22.15 0.49 17.65
C LEU A 18 23.26 1.46 18.04
N HIS A 19 22.89 2.68 18.45
CA HIS A 19 23.81 3.65 19.01
C HIS A 19 23.84 3.49 20.53
N LEU A 20 25.04 3.24 21.06
CA LEU A 20 25.28 3.10 22.49
C LEU A 20 26.30 4.15 22.92
N VAL A 21 25.89 5.06 23.78
CA VAL A 21 26.75 6.13 24.32
C VAL A 21 26.86 5.94 25.82
N ILE A 22 28.08 5.75 26.31
CA ILE A 22 28.38 5.61 27.73
C ILE A 22 29.15 6.87 28.18
N THR A 23 28.58 7.59 29.14
CA THR A 23 29.20 8.76 29.76
C THR A 23 29.54 8.45 31.21
N GLN A 24 30.77 8.73 31.61
CA GLN A 24 31.21 8.62 33.00
C GLN A 24 31.04 9.96 33.71
N GLU A 25 30.21 9.99 34.76
CA GLU A 25 29.99 11.16 35.61
C GLU A 25 30.91 11.12 36.84
N ALA A 26 30.97 12.24 37.58
CA ALA A 26 31.64 12.30 38.87
C ALA A 26 30.99 11.31 39.86
N ASN A 27 31.76 10.80 40.83
CA ASN A 27 31.32 9.83 41.84
C ASN A 27 31.08 8.39 41.33
N SER A 28 31.80 7.96 40.30
CA SER A 28 31.70 6.58 39.76
C SER A 28 30.31 6.21 39.22
N GLN A 29 29.51 7.21 38.84
CA GLN A 29 28.24 7.00 38.14
C GLN A 29 28.45 6.93 36.62
N LEU A 30 27.64 6.10 35.97
CA LEU A 30 27.62 5.91 34.53
C LEU A 30 26.23 6.25 34.00
N VAL A 31 26.20 6.95 32.87
CA VAL A 31 24.99 7.22 32.10
C VAL A 31 25.10 6.50 30.77
N VAL A 32 24.18 5.59 30.50
CA VAL A 32 24.16 4.82 29.25
C VAL A 32 22.93 5.23 28.45
N SER A 33 23.15 5.74 27.26
CA SER A 33 22.12 6.10 26.30
C SER A 33 22.10 5.08 25.17
N VAL A 34 20.92 4.55 24.87
CA VAL A 34 20.69 3.52 23.84
C VAL A 34 19.64 4.01 22.87
N LEU A 35 20.00 4.12 21.59
CA LEU A 35 19.11 4.55 20.52
C LEU A 35 19.12 3.52 19.39
N LEU A 36 17.94 3.05 18.99
CA LEU A 36 17.79 2.20 17.82
C LEU A 36 17.34 3.02 16.61
N GLU A 37 18.15 3.02 15.57
CA GLU A 37 17.83 3.65 14.28
C GLU A 37 17.63 2.58 13.21
N ASN A 38 16.46 2.55 12.56
CA ASN A 38 16.23 1.69 11.41
C ASN A 38 16.22 2.51 10.11
N GLU A 39 17.25 2.31 9.27
CA GLU A 39 17.35 2.96 7.96
C GLU A 39 16.35 2.43 6.94
N GLN A 40 15.86 1.19 7.12
CA GLN A 40 14.87 0.58 6.24
C GLN A 40 13.47 1.11 6.47
N CYS A 41 13.20 1.67 7.66
CA CYS A 41 11.94 2.35 7.92
C CYS A 41 11.93 3.69 7.18
N SER A 42 11.08 3.82 6.17
CA SER A 42 10.94 5.05 5.37
C SER A 42 10.16 6.15 6.10
N ASP A 43 9.60 5.85 7.27
CA ASP A 43 8.75 6.77 8.03
C ASP A 43 9.59 7.84 8.75
N PRO A 44 9.31 9.15 8.56
CA PRO A 44 10.00 10.23 9.28
C PRO A 44 9.75 10.22 10.81
N ALA A 45 8.68 9.59 11.28
CA ALA A 45 8.38 9.43 12.71
C ALA A 45 9.43 8.60 13.45
N LYS A 46 10.31 7.88 12.74
CA LYS A 46 11.44 7.15 13.34
C LYS A 46 12.38 8.04 14.16
N HIS A 47 12.46 9.33 13.84
CA HIS A 47 13.29 10.30 14.55
C HIS A 47 12.62 10.87 15.82
N LEU A 48 11.35 10.54 16.05
CA LEU A 48 10.63 10.97 17.26
C LEU A 48 10.91 10.06 18.46
N LEU A 49 11.47 8.89 18.24
CA LEU A 49 11.78 7.94 19.31
C LEU A 49 12.99 8.45 20.10
N PRO A 50 12.81 8.82 21.38
CA PRO A 50 13.91 9.30 22.19
C PRO A 50 14.85 8.13 22.55
N PRO A 51 16.14 8.42 22.80
CA PRO A 51 17.06 7.43 23.32
C PRO A 51 16.62 6.97 24.72
N LEU A 52 16.79 5.69 25.01
CA LEU A 52 16.61 5.13 26.34
C LEU A 52 17.86 5.46 27.17
N VAL A 53 17.66 6.21 28.27
CA VAL A 53 18.76 6.64 29.14
C VAL A 53 18.68 5.91 30.47
N LEU A 54 19.75 5.20 30.82
CA LEU A 54 19.94 4.51 32.09
C LEU A 54 21.03 5.20 32.88
N ARG A 55 20.88 5.25 34.20
CA ARG A 55 21.85 5.83 35.14
C ARG A 55 22.08 4.87 36.28
N GLY A 56 23.33 4.65 36.66
CA GLY A 56 23.67 3.79 37.78
C GLY A 56 25.17 3.62 37.95
N THR A 57 25.54 2.80 38.93
CA THR A 57 26.92 2.29 39.06
C THR A 57 27.20 1.20 38.03
N ALA A 58 28.47 0.86 37.82
CA ALA A 58 28.84 -0.23 36.92
C ALA A 58 28.17 -1.57 37.29
N GLU A 59 28.10 -1.90 38.58
CA GLU A 59 27.49 -3.15 39.06
C GLU A 59 25.98 -3.21 38.80
N GLU A 60 25.26 -2.11 39.04
CA GLU A 60 23.82 -2.02 38.80
C GLU A 60 23.50 -2.13 37.30
N LEU A 61 24.32 -1.48 36.46
CA LEU A 61 24.17 -1.56 35.02
C LEU A 61 24.49 -2.96 34.51
N ASP A 62 25.57 -3.60 34.95
CA ASP A 62 25.90 -4.96 34.53
C ASP A 62 24.79 -5.97 34.87
N ALA A 63 24.12 -5.80 36.02
CA ALA A 63 23.02 -6.69 36.43
C ALA A 63 21.69 -6.39 35.72
N GLY A 64 21.37 -5.11 35.49
CA GLY A 64 20.04 -4.66 35.08
C GLY A 64 19.93 -4.11 33.66
N PHE A 65 21.04 -3.87 32.97
CA PHE A 65 21.06 -3.19 31.67
C PHE A 65 20.21 -3.94 30.63
N PHE A 66 20.52 -5.20 30.35
CA PHE A 66 19.79 -5.98 29.34
C PHE A 66 18.33 -6.19 29.71
N GLN A 67 18.01 -6.43 30.98
CA GLN A 67 16.61 -6.52 31.42
C GLN A 67 15.81 -5.23 31.14
N SER A 68 16.47 -4.08 31.24
CA SER A 68 15.85 -2.77 31.02
C SER A 68 15.77 -2.37 29.54
N ILE A 69 16.74 -2.79 28.72
CA ILE A 69 16.80 -2.40 27.30
C ILE A 69 16.11 -3.40 26.36
N THR A 70 16.01 -4.68 26.73
CA THR A 70 15.47 -5.74 25.86
C THR A 70 14.05 -5.42 25.39
N GLN A 71 13.12 -5.20 26.32
CA GLN A 71 11.72 -4.99 25.96
C GLN A 71 11.50 -3.70 25.14
N PRO A 72 12.03 -2.52 25.54
CA PRO A 72 11.88 -1.31 24.72
C PRO A 72 12.50 -1.41 23.34
N LEU A 73 13.64 -2.12 23.20
CA LEU A 73 14.29 -2.32 21.90
C LEU A 73 13.50 -3.27 21.00
N GLU A 74 12.97 -4.37 21.55
CA GLU A 74 12.11 -5.29 20.81
C GLU A 74 10.82 -4.60 20.33
N GLU A 75 10.16 -3.86 21.21
CA GLU A 75 8.98 -3.06 20.86
C GLU A 75 9.29 -2.04 19.76
N THR A 76 10.41 -1.32 19.91
CA THR A 76 10.85 -0.33 18.91
C THR A 76 11.19 -0.98 17.56
N SER A 77 11.89 -2.11 17.57
CA SER A 77 12.21 -2.86 16.35
C SER A 77 10.95 -3.37 15.66
N SER A 78 10.00 -3.91 16.42
CA SER A 78 8.72 -4.38 15.89
C SER A 78 7.88 -3.25 15.29
N LEU A 79 7.90 -2.07 15.92
CA LEU A 79 7.21 -0.88 15.44
C LEU A 79 7.77 -0.45 14.07
N PHE A 80 9.09 -0.42 13.89
CA PHE A 80 9.71 -0.07 12.61
C PHE A 80 9.31 -1.01 11.47
N VAL A 81 9.29 -2.33 11.74
CA VAL A 81 8.88 -3.33 10.76
C VAL A 81 7.41 -3.15 10.38
N ASN A 82 6.54 -2.94 11.36
CA ASN A 82 5.10 -2.73 11.12
C ASN A 82 4.83 -1.44 10.32
N MET A 83 5.54 -0.35 10.62
CA MET A 83 5.40 0.91 9.89
C MET A 83 5.83 0.76 8.42
N GLU A 84 6.95 0.09 8.16
CA GLU A 84 7.40 -0.12 6.78
C GLU A 84 6.44 -1.02 5.99
N GLN A 85 5.97 -2.12 6.59
CA GLN A 85 4.98 -3.00 5.97
C GLN A 85 3.67 -2.26 5.64
N TYR A 86 3.21 -1.39 6.55
CA TYR A 86 2.01 -0.58 6.33
C TYR A 86 2.20 0.43 5.19
N ILE A 87 3.33 1.14 5.16
CA ILE A 87 3.65 2.10 4.09
C ILE A 87 3.72 1.40 2.74
N GLU A 88 4.37 0.24 2.65
CA GLU A 88 4.47 -0.52 1.41
C GLU A 88 3.09 -1.03 0.95
N ALA A 89 2.28 -1.57 1.86
CA ALA A 89 0.90 -1.96 1.57
C ALA A 89 0.06 -0.77 1.09
N GLN A 90 0.21 0.41 1.71
CA GLN A 90 -0.48 1.62 1.30
C GLN A 90 -0.06 2.08 -0.12
N LYS A 91 1.24 2.04 -0.44
CA LYS A 91 1.74 2.34 -1.79
C LYS A 91 1.17 1.37 -2.83
N GLN A 92 1.10 0.08 -2.50
CA GLN A 92 0.53 -0.93 -3.38
C GLN A 92 -0.97 -0.71 -3.62
N ALA A 93 -1.74 -0.43 -2.57
CA ALA A 93 -3.16 -0.09 -2.68
C ALA A 93 -3.40 1.17 -3.54
N GLN A 94 -2.58 2.21 -3.36
CA GLN A 94 -2.64 3.42 -4.20
C GLN A 94 -2.33 3.12 -5.67
N ARG A 95 -1.32 2.30 -5.95
CA ARG A 95 -0.99 1.88 -7.33
C ARG A 95 -2.13 1.09 -7.96
N GLN A 96 -2.73 0.15 -7.23
CA GLN A 96 -3.89 -0.62 -7.71
C GLN A 96 -5.08 0.29 -8.00
N SER A 97 -5.41 1.21 -7.08
CA SER A 97 -6.47 2.18 -7.30
C SER A 97 -6.22 3.08 -8.51
N ALA A 98 -4.99 3.56 -8.71
CA ALA A 98 -4.62 4.34 -9.89
C ALA A 98 -4.74 3.53 -11.18
N MET A 99 -4.26 2.28 -11.19
CA MET A 99 -4.39 1.38 -12.34
C MET A 99 -5.85 1.04 -12.66
N GLU A 100 -6.69 0.83 -11.65
CA GLU A 100 -8.12 0.60 -11.85
C GLU A 100 -8.83 1.84 -12.41
N LYS A 101 -8.52 3.03 -11.90
CA LYS A 101 -9.02 4.30 -12.46
C LYS A 101 -8.59 4.47 -13.92
N GLU A 102 -7.33 4.24 -14.24
CA GLU A 102 -6.82 4.36 -15.62
C GLU A 102 -7.46 3.32 -16.56
N LYS A 103 -7.66 2.08 -16.08
CA LYS A 103 -8.37 1.04 -16.83
C LYS A 103 -9.84 1.44 -17.06
N ALA A 104 -10.51 1.97 -16.04
CA ALA A 104 -11.88 2.45 -16.15
C ALA A 104 -12.00 3.61 -17.15
N GLU A 105 -11.08 4.59 -17.12
CA GLU A 105 -11.06 5.70 -18.08
C GLU A 105 -10.78 5.23 -19.51
N LYS A 106 -9.85 4.28 -19.70
CA LYS A 106 -9.58 3.70 -21.02
C LYS A 106 -10.77 2.92 -21.56
N GLN A 107 -11.47 2.16 -20.70
CA GLN A 107 -12.70 1.47 -21.09
C GLN A 107 -13.82 2.46 -21.41
N GLN A 108 -13.99 3.52 -20.64
CA GLN A 108 -14.98 4.56 -20.89
C GLN A 108 -14.73 5.26 -22.23
N LYS A 109 -13.49 5.66 -22.54
CA LYS A 109 -13.16 6.28 -23.84
C LYS A 109 -13.48 5.37 -25.03
N LYS A 110 -13.13 4.07 -24.94
CA LYS A 110 -13.45 3.08 -25.97
C LYS A 110 -14.95 2.92 -26.17
N TYR A 111 -15.72 2.90 -25.07
CA TYR A 111 -17.17 2.84 -25.11
C TYR A 111 -17.77 4.09 -25.78
N ASP A 112 -17.32 5.29 -25.39
CA ASP A 112 -17.81 6.55 -25.95
C ASP A 112 -17.50 6.69 -27.45
N GLU A 113 -16.32 6.27 -27.89
CA GLU A 113 -15.97 6.25 -29.31
C GLU A 113 -16.83 5.27 -30.13
N ALA A 114 -17.07 4.07 -29.60
CA ALA A 114 -17.93 3.09 -30.25
C ALA A 114 -19.38 3.58 -30.33
N MET A 115 -19.89 4.17 -29.25
CA MET A 115 -21.23 4.73 -29.21
C MET A 115 -21.42 5.93 -30.14
N LYS A 116 -20.41 6.78 -30.30
CA LYS A 116 -20.42 7.87 -31.30
C LYS A 116 -20.52 7.33 -32.72
N LYS A 117 -19.71 6.33 -33.09
CA LYS A 117 -19.77 5.69 -34.42
C LYS A 117 -21.15 5.08 -34.70
N VAL A 118 -21.76 4.46 -33.70
CA VAL A 118 -23.13 3.92 -33.80
C VAL A 118 -24.13 5.05 -34.02
N ALA A 119 -24.04 6.16 -33.28
CA ALA A 119 -24.93 7.31 -33.43
C ALA A 119 -24.78 7.99 -34.81
N ASP A 120 -23.58 8.08 -35.35
CA ASP A 120 -23.34 8.62 -36.70
C ASP A 120 -23.96 7.73 -37.79
N LEU A 121 -23.88 6.41 -37.65
CA LEU A 121 -24.51 5.45 -38.56
C LEU A 121 -26.04 5.42 -38.44
N GLU A 122 -26.57 5.61 -37.22
CA GLU A 122 -28.00 5.84 -36.97
C GLU A 122 -28.49 7.10 -37.70
N ALA A 123 -27.77 8.22 -37.59
CA ALA A 123 -28.11 9.48 -38.25
C ALA A 123 -28.06 9.39 -39.79
N GLN A 124 -27.20 8.53 -40.33
CA GLN A 124 -27.13 8.22 -41.75
C GLN A 124 -28.20 7.21 -42.21
N GLY A 125 -29.08 6.74 -41.31
CA GLY A 125 -30.14 5.77 -41.61
C GLY A 125 -29.63 4.33 -41.83
N LYS A 126 -28.36 4.05 -41.52
CA LYS A 126 -27.72 2.74 -41.71
C LYS A 126 -27.83 1.87 -40.46
N TYR A 127 -29.07 1.57 -40.06
CA TYR A 127 -29.36 0.86 -38.79
C TYR A 127 -28.71 -0.53 -38.68
N ARG A 128 -28.58 -1.28 -39.80
CA ARG A 128 -27.89 -2.59 -39.83
C ARG A 128 -26.39 -2.47 -39.57
N GLU A 129 -25.74 -1.45 -40.13
CA GLU A 129 -24.30 -1.20 -39.90
C GLU A 129 -24.06 -0.68 -38.48
N ALA A 130 -24.95 0.18 -37.97
CA ALA A 130 -24.92 0.66 -36.59
C ALA A 130 -25.00 -0.50 -35.58
N TRP A 131 -25.90 -1.46 -35.78
CA TRP A 131 -26.03 -2.62 -34.91
C TRP A 131 -24.80 -3.52 -34.94
N SER A 132 -24.20 -3.74 -36.11
CA SER A 132 -22.96 -4.53 -36.23
C SER A 132 -21.75 -3.85 -35.58
N LYS A 133 -21.78 -2.52 -35.41
CA LYS A 133 -20.70 -1.75 -34.76
C LYS A 133 -20.92 -1.57 -33.26
N LEU A 134 -22.05 -2.01 -32.70
CA LEU A 134 -22.23 -1.99 -31.25
C LEU A 134 -21.29 -2.98 -30.56
N PRO A 135 -20.44 -2.52 -29.63
CA PRO A 135 -19.57 -3.41 -28.86
C PRO A 135 -20.43 -4.39 -28.04
N PRO A 136 -19.95 -5.63 -27.82
CA PRO A 136 -20.70 -6.62 -27.05
C PRO A 136 -20.84 -6.20 -25.58
N PRO A 137 -21.98 -6.53 -24.93
CA PRO A 137 -22.19 -6.23 -23.51
C PRO A 137 -21.11 -6.82 -22.58
N ASP A 138 -20.49 -7.92 -23.01
CA ASP A 138 -19.45 -8.63 -22.26
C ASP A 138 -18.11 -7.89 -22.23
N GLU A 139 -17.82 -7.03 -23.21
CA GLU A 139 -16.61 -6.20 -23.23
C GLU A 139 -16.71 -4.97 -22.32
N PHE A 140 -17.93 -4.54 -21.98
CA PHE A 140 -18.18 -3.38 -21.12
C PHE A 140 -19.24 -3.69 -20.05
N PRO A 141 -18.90 -4.46 -19.00
CA PRO A 141 -19.83 -4.83 -17.94
C PRO A 141 -20.53 -3.62 -17.29
N ASN A 142 -19.81 -2.51 -17.12
CA ASN A 142 -20.32 -1.27 -16.54
C ASN A 142 -21.32 -0.51 -17.45
N TYR A 143 -21.37 -0.83 -18.74
CA TYR A 143 -22.28 -0.22 -19.72
C TYR A 143 -23.19 -1.26 -20.42
N ALA A 144 -23.16 -2.51 -19.97
CA ALA A 144 -23.84 -3.64 -20.61
C ALA A 144 -25.34 -3.41 -20.80
N ASP A 145 -26.01 -2.80 -19.81
CA ASP A 145 -27.45 -2.51 -19.89
C ASP A 145 -27.78 -1.44 -20.93
N LYS A 146 -26.90 -0.43 -21.09
CA LYS A 146 -27.06 0.61 -22.12
C LYS A 146 -26.84 0.04 -23.52
N ILE A 147 -25.84 -0.83 -23.68
CA ILE A 147 -25.56 -1.57 -24.92
C ILE A 147 -26.74 -2.45 -25.31
N ARG A 148 -27.31 -3.20 -24.35
CA ARG A 148 -28.47 -4.07 -24.58
C ARG A 148 -29.71 -3.28 -25.05
N LYS A 149 -30.00 -2.15 -24.41
CA LYS A 149 -31.11 -1.27 -24.82
C LYS A 149 -30.92 -0.73 -26.24
N LYS A 150 -29.75 -0.15 -26.54
CA LYS A 150 -29.41 0.35 -27.89
C LYS A 150 -29.46 -0.75 -28.96
N ARG A 151 -29.00 -1.97 -28.65
CA ARG A 151 -29.11 -3.11 -29.58
C ARG A 151 -30.56 -3.45 -29.89
N SER A 152 -31.44 -3.44 -28.89
CA SER A 152 -32.87 -3.70 -29.06
C SER A 152 -33.52 -2.63 -29.93
N GLU A 153 -33.28 -1.34 -29.63
CA GLU A 153 -33.84 -0.20 -30.37
C GLU A 153 -33.45 -0.23 -31.85
N LEU A 154 -32.16 -0.46 -32.13
CA LEU A 154 -31.66 -0.58 -33.49
C LEU A 154 -32.26 -1.77 -34.24
N SER A 155 -32.41 -2.92 -33.56
CA SER A 155 -32.99 -4.12 -34.18
C SER A 155 -34.44 -3.92 -34.62
N THR A 156 -35.21 -3.10 -33.91
CA THR A 156 -36.59 -2.74 -34.29
C THR A 156 -36.67 -2.01 -35.63
N HIS A 157 -35.62 -1.29 -36.04
CA HIS A 157 -35.58 -0.55 -37.31
C HIS A 157 -35.28 -1.41 -38.55
N PHE A 158 -34.83 -2.66 -38.38
CA PHE A 158 -34.52 -3.55 -39.51
C PHE A 158 -34.97 -5.01 -39.34
N ALA A 159 -35.52 -5.38 -38.19
CA ALA A 159 -36.31 -6.59 -38.05
C ALA A 159 -37.60 -6.40 -38.86
N PRO A 160 -37.94 -7.32 -39.78
CA PRO A 160 -39.32 -7.41 -40.24
C PRO A 160 -40.18 -7.66 -38.99
N THR A 161 -41.32 -6.99 -38.89
CA THR A 161 -42.41 -7.40 -38.00
C THR A 161 -42.78 -8.84 -38.36
N LEU A 162 -42.14 -9.80 -37.71
CA LEU A 162 -42.28 -11.23 -37.98
C LEU A 162 -43.30 -11.90 -37.03
N PHE A 163 -44.22 -11.09 -36.47
CA PHE A 163 -45.41 -11.54 -35.74
C PHE A 163 -46.53 -10.49 -35.85
N GLU A 164 -46.96 -10.18 -37.06
CA GLU A 164 -48.34 -9.73 -37.32
C GLU A 164 -48.94 -10.66 -38.36
N GLU A 165 -49.42 -11.81 -37.89
CA GLU A 165 -50.67 -12.52 -38.26
C GLU A 165 -50.79 -13.82 -37.47
#